data_AF-A0A2G3DS08-F1
#
_entry.id   AF-A0A2G3DS08-F1
#
_cell.length_a   1.000
_cell.length_b   1.000
_cell.length_c   1.000
_cell.angle_alpha   90.00
_cell.angle_beta   90.00
_cell.angle_gamma   90.00
#
_symmetry.space_group_name_H-M   'P 1'
#
loop_
_entity.id
_entity.type
_entity.pdbx_description
1 polymer ?
#
loop_
_entity_poly.entity_id
_entity_poly.type
_entity_poly.pdbx_seq_one_letter_code
_entity_poly.pdbx_strand_id
1 'polypeptide(L)'
;MKKKIFSLVLVAAMALSVVACGNKAEKPAVAETEVAAAAEAEVAEPEETPADVEEAEVAKLDLEDGEYTVEFTTDSSMFHVNETLDDKATLTVKDGVGTVHITLAGTGIINLYVGLAADAESDEANWLNYTEDEVTYDDGMTETVYGFDVPVPVLNEEYDVALLGSKGTWYDHKVKVTYEAN
;
A
#
# COMPACT_ATOMS: atom_id res chain seq x y z
N MET A 1 8.89 -46.06 -4.28
CA MET A 1 9.82 -46.63 -5.27
C MET A 1 9.91 -45.69 -6.47
N LYS A 2 11.13 -45.35 -6.91
CA LYS A 2 11.57 -45.13 -8.32
C LYS A 2 10.83 -44.04 -9.14
N LYS A 3 11.46 -43.02 -9.73
CA LYS A 3 12.85 -42.83 -10.18
C LYS A 3 13.12 -41.35 -10.47
N LYS A 4 14.32 -40.89 -10.11
CA LYS A 4 14.97 -39.66 -10.57
C LYS A 4 15.46 -39.85 -12.02
N ILE A 5 15.41 -38.82 -12.85
CA ILE A 5 16.07 -38.80 -14.15
C ILE A 5 17.11 -37.68 -14.13
N PHE A 6 18.35 -38.09 -13.95
CA PHE A 6 19.55 -37.32 -14.31
C PHE A 6 19.68 -37.37 -15.83
N SER A 7 20.04 -36.25 -16.47
CA SER A 7 20.82 -36.30 -17.69
C SER A 7 21.81 -35.14 -17.76
N LEU A 8 23.08 -35.54 -17.65
CA LEU A 8 24.33 -34.82 -17.77
C LEU A 8 24.78 -34.84 -19.25
N VAL A 9 25.82 -34.07 -19.61
CA VAL A 9 26.75 -34.27 -20.78
C VAL A 9 26.33 -33.55 -22.08
N LEU A 10 27.15 -32.86 -22.90
CA LEU A 10 28.61 -32.59 -23.01
C LEU A 10 28.83 -31.31 -23.84
N VAL A 11 29.98 -30.67 -23.63
CA VAL A 11 30.63 -29.66 -24.49
C VAL A 11 30.91 -30.19 -25.91
N ALA A 12 30.75 -29.33 -26.92
CA ALA A 12 31.42 -29.47 -28.22
C ALA A 12 31.88 -28.11 -28.73
N ALA A 13 33.19 -27.89 -28.69
CA ALA A 13 33.89 -26.84 -29.42
C ALA A 13 34.38 -27.40 -30.76
N MET A 14 34.14 -26.69 -31.86
CA MET A 14 35.00 -26.79 -33.05
C MET A 14 34.82 -25.55 -33.93
N ALA A 15 35.95 -24.93 -34.26
CA ALA A 15 36.11 -23.71 -35.04
C ALA A 15 36.37 -23.99 -36.52
N LEU A 16 36.47 -22.88 -37.28
CA LEU A 16 36.94 -22.66 -38.66
C LEU A 16 35.83 -22.62 -39.72
N SER A 17 35.75 -21.66 -40.64
CA SER A 17 36.38 -20.35 -40.89
C SER A 17 35.89 -19.93 -42.28
N VAL A 18 35.38 -18.72 -42.49
CA VAL A 18 35.65 -18.00 -43.75
C VAL A 18 35.76 -16.50 -43.49
N VAL A 19 36.93 -16.02 -43.84
CA VAL A 19 37.45 -14.66 -43.94
C VAL A 19 36.51 -13.72 -44.71
N ALA A 20 36.26 -12.54 -44.15
CA ALA A 20 36.08 -11.31 -44.91
C ALA A 20 36.86 -10.18 -44.22
N CYS A 21 37.90 -9.71 -44.93
CA CYS A 21 38.71 -8.54 -44.63
C CYS A 21 37.83 -7.27 -44.56
N GLY A 22 38.16 -6.19 -43.85
CA GLY A 22 39.35 -5.88 -43.08
C GLY A 22 39.36 -4.39 -42.67
N ASN A 23 40.40 -4.06 -41.88
CA ASN A 23 40.95 -2.75 -41.52
C ASN A 23 40.06 -1.74 -40.77
N LYS A 24 40.55 -1.03 -39.75
CA LYS A 24 41.81 -1.02 -39.01
C LYS A 24 41.59 -0.03 -37.85
N ALA A 25 41.86 -0.46 -36.62
CA ALA A 25 41.97 0.44 -35.48
C ALA A 25 43.36 1.11 -35.48
N GLU A 26 43.47 2.33 -34.96
CA GLU A 26 44.54 2.75 -34.01
C GLU A 26 44.31 4.17 -33.45
N LYS A 27 44.68 4.32 -32.18
CA LYS A 27 44.58 5.48 -31.25
C LYS A 27 45.87 6.34 -31.33
N PRO A 28 45.87 7.68 -31.12
CA PRO A 28 46.41 8.32 -29.88
C PRO A 28 45.74 9.68 -29.51
N ALA A 29 45.52 9.99 -28.22
CA ALA A 29 46.25 10.96 -27.36
C ALA A 29 46.02 12.49 -27.59
N VAL A 30 45.34 13.11 -26.60
CA VAL A 30 45.43 14.46 -25.95
C VAL A 30 45.90 15.71 -26.73
N ALA A 31 45.03 16.74 -26.75
CA ALA A 31 45.29 18.19 -26.58
C ALA A 31 43.92 18.91 -26.47
N GLU A 32 43.49 19.40 -25.29
CA GLU A 32 43.66 20.77 -24.75
C GLU A 32 42.85 21.88 -25.48
N THR A 33 41.98 22.53 -24.67
CA THR A 33 41.69 24.00 -24.62
C THR A 33 40.39 24.54 -25.25
N GLU A 34 39.53 25.06 -24.34
CA GLU A 34 38.61 26.22 -24.39
C GLU A 34 37.51 26.33 -25.49
N VAL A 35 36.34 26.97 -25.34
CA VAL A 35 35.53 27.62 -24.28
C VAL A 35 34.17 27.93 -24.94
N ALA A 36 33.09 27.86 -24.13
CA ALA A 36 31.79 28.53 -24.23
C ALA A 36 30.94 28.51 -25.53
N ALA A 37 29.71 28.02 -25.39
CA ALA A 37 28.46 28.82 -25.45
C ALA A 37 27.30 27.82 -25.25
N ALA A 38 26.68 27.73 -24.07
CA ALA A 38 25.55 28.58 -23.65
C ALA A 38 24.48 28.67 -24.76
N ALA A 39 23.52 27.75 -24.71
CA ALA A 39 22.21 27.90 -25.32
C ALA A 39 21.19 27.42 -24.28
N GLU A 40 20.52 28.40 -23.69
CA GLU A 40 19.44 28.27 -22.72
C GLU A 40 18.29 27.45 -23.32
N ALA A 41 17.90 26.38 -22.63
CA ALA A 41 16.66 25.67 -22.89
C ALA A 41 15.62 26.19 -21.89
N GLU A 42 14.74 27.01 -22.45
CA GLU A 42 13.43 27.46 -22.02
C GLU A 42 12.76 26.55 -20.98
N VAL A 43 12.53 27.12 -19.79
CA VAL A 43 11.68 26.56 -18.74
C VAL A 43 10.24 26.73 -19.20
N ALA A 44 9.63 25.63 -19.64
CA ALA A 44 8.18 25.55 -19.78
C ALA A 44 7.60 25.20 -18.40
N GLU A 45 7.02 26.20 -17.73
CA GLU A 45 6.09 25.99 -16.62
C GLU A 45 4.92 25.13 -17.12
N PRO A 46 4.59 24.00 -16.47
CA PRO A 46 3.30 23.38 -16.69
C PRO A 46 2.24 24.24 -16.01
N GLU A 47 1.32 24.75 -16.83
CA GLU A 47 0.12 25.43 -16.38
C GLU A 47 -0.65 24.53 -15.40
N GLU A 48 -0.92 25.06 -14.21
CA GLU A 48 -1.87 24.49 -13.25
C GLU A 48 -3.28 24.57 -13.86
N THR A 49 -3.68 23.54 -14.59
CA THR A 49 -5.09 23.21 -14.72
C THR A 49 -5.59 22.82 -13.34
N PRO A 50 -6.61 23.51 -12.78
CA PRO A 50 -7.24 23.04 -11.56
C PRO A 50 -7.87 21.69 -11.91
N ALA A 51 -7.33 20.63 -11.32
CA ALA A 51 -8.01 19.35 -11.25
C ALA A 51 -9.34 19.65 -10.56
N ASP A 52 -10.42 19.48 -11.32
CA ASP A 52 -11.75 19.28 -10.78
C ASP A 52 -11.64 18.02 -9.92
N VAL A 53 -11.38 18.22 -8.62
CA VAL A 53 -11.45 17.17 -7.63
C VAL A 53 -12.93 16.82 -7.58
N GLU A 54 -13.30 15.76 -8.29
CA GLU A 54 -14.55 15.05 -8.03
C GLU A 54 -14.47 14.63 -6.56
N GLU A 55 -15.00 15.50 -5.69
CA GLU A 55 -15.18 15.27 -4.28
C GLU A 55 -16.11 14.06 -4.18
N ALA A 56 -15.52 12.87 -4.01
CA ALA A 56 -16.27 11.64 -3.81
C ALA A 56 -17.26 11.92 -2.68
N GLU A 57 -18.56 11.85 -3.00
CA GLU A 57 -19.63 12.21 -2.08
C GLU A 57 -19.53 11.30 -0.84
N VAL A 58 -18.93 11.81 0.24
CA VAL A 58 -18.68 11.04 1.45
C VAL A 58 -20.03 10.70 2.07
N ALA A 59 -20.34 9.41 2.16
CA ALA A 59 -21.59 8.95 2.73
C ALA A 59 -21.75 9.46 4.17
N LYS A 60 -22.93 9.99 4.50
CA LYS A 60 -23.24 10.49 5.84
C LYS A 60 -23.92 9.41 6.67
N LEU A 61 -23.38 9.22 7.88
CA LEU A 61 -23.97 8.42 8.93
C LEU A 61 -25.12 9.17 9.61
N ASP A 62 -26.16 8.44 10.00
CA ASP A 62 -27.28 8.95 10.80
C ASP A 62 -26.93 8.94 12.30
N LEU A 63 -25.86 9.65 12.65
CA LEU A 63 -25.38 9.85 14.03
C LEU A 63 -25.05 11.32 14.25
N GLU A 64 -25.25 11.80 15.48
CA GLU A 64 -24.77 13.12 15.90
C GLU A 64 -23.23 13.15 15.95
N ASP A 65 -22.67 14.35 15.96
CA ASP A 65 -21.22 14.51 16.14
C ASP A 65 -20.80 13.99 17.53
N GLY A 66 -19.77 13.16 17.57
CA GLY A 66 -19.31 12.54 18.81
C GLY A 66 -18.33 11.40 18.63
N GLU A 67 -17.97 10.79 19.74
CA GLU A 67 -17.16 9.57 19.80
C GLU A 67 -18.02 8.41 20.32
N TYR A 68 -17.90 7.26 19.66
CA TYR A 68 -18.69 6.07 19.92
C TYR A 68 -17.79 4.84 20.00
N THR A 69 -18.07 3.96 20.95
CA THR A 69 -17.51 2.61 20.94
C THR A 69 -18.30 1.77 19.94
N VAL A 70 -17.60 1.15 18.99
CA VAL A 70 -18.17 0.27 17.97
C VAL A 70 -17.44 -1.07 17.97
N GLU A 71 -18.03 -2.09 17.36
CA GLU A 71 -17.31 -3.32 17.02
C GLU A 71 -16.80 -3.23 15.58
N PHE A 72 -15.55 -3.64 15.36
CA PHE A 72 -14.96 -3.76 14.04
C PHE A 72 -14.61 -5.22 13.77
N THR A 73 -15.31 -5.82 12.80
CA THR A 73 -15.12 -7.22 12.43
C THR A 73 -14.74 -7.36 10.97
N THR A 74 -13.98 -8.39 10.63
CA THR A 74 -13.60 -8.71 9.25
C THR A 74 -13.83 -10.17 8.92
N ASP A 75 -13.74 -10.51 7.64
CA ASP A 75 -13.80 -11.88 7.15
C ASP A 75 -12.48 -12.68 7.30
N SER A 76 -11.45 -12.10 7.93
CA SER A 76 -10.09 -12.66 7.97
C SER A 76 -9.49 -12.65 9.36
N SER A 77 -8.98 -13.82 9.80
CA SER A 77 -8.23 -13.93 11.05
C SER A 77 -6.87 -13.21 11.03
N MET A 78 -6.41 -12.72 9.88
CA MET A 78 -5.16 -11.94 9.78
C MET A 78 -5.40 -10.43 9.85
N PHE A 79 -6.64 -9.98 9.68
CA PHE A 79 -7.01 -8.58 9.70
C PHE A 79 -8.04 -8.36 10.80
N HIS A 80 -7.58 -8.16 12.03
CA HIS A 80 -8.45 -8.01 13.19
C HIS A 80 -7.88 -6.99 14.16
N VAL A 81 -8.78 -6.43 14.97
CA VAL A 81 -8.43 -5.59 16.11
C VAL A 81 -7.61 -6.40 17.11
N ASN A 82 -6.69 -5.74 17.81
CA ASN A 82 -5.91 -6.36 18.87
C ASN A 82 -6.81 -7.06 19.90
N GLU A 83 -6.41 -8.26 20.35
CA GLU A 83 -7.19 -9.08 21.27
C GLU A 83 -7.45 -8.43 22.63
N THR A 84 -6.63 -7.45 23.02
CA THR A 84 -6.82 -6.69 24.26
C THR A 84 -8.02 -5.74 24.21
N LEU A 85 -8.59 -5.50 23.03
CA LEU A 85 -9.69 -4.57 22.80
C LEU A 85 -11.04 -5.26 22.53
N ASP A 86 -11.14 -6.60 22.56
CA ASP A 86 -12.39 -7.36 22.39
C ASP A 86 -13.21 -6.94 21.14
N ASP A 87 -12.53 -6.83 19.99
CA ASP A 87 -13.08 -6.33 18.71
C ASP A 87 -13.64 -4.89 18.75
N LYS A 88 -13.36 -4.13 19.82
CA LYS A 88 -13.83 -2.75 19.98
C LYS A 88 -12.90 -1.73 19.36
N ALA A 89 -13.49 -0.70 18.81
CA ALA A 89 -12.81 0.43 18.18
C ALA A 89 -13.53 1.74 18.49
N THR A 90 -12.85 2.86 18.21
CA THR A 90 -13.40 4.20 18.43
C THR A 90 -13.87 4.80 17.11
N LEU A 91 -15.17 5.01 16.96
CA LEU A 91 -15.75 5.77 15.85
C LEU A 91 -15.86 7.24 16.24
N THR A 92 -15.28 8.12 15.43
CA THR A 92 -15.51 9.57 15.50
C THR A 92 -16.45 9.98 14.38
N VAL A 93 -17.53 10.70 14.71
CA VAL A 93 -18.47 11.28 13.74
C VAL A 93 -18.36 12.80 13.80
N LYS A 94 -18.20 13.44 12.63
CA LYS A 94 -18.20 14.90 12.45
C LYS A 94 -18.93 15.27 11.16
N ASP A 95 -19.92 16.14 11.25
CA ASP A 95 -20.77 16.55 10.12
C ASP A 95 -21.43 15.36 9.38
N GLY A 96 -21.71 14.29 10.14
CA GLY A 96 -22.20 13.01 9.63
C GLY A 96 -21.14 12.12 8.98
N VAL A 97 -19.88 12.55 8.85
CA VAL A 97 -18.79 11.72 8.32
C VAL A 97 -18.17 10.90 9.47
N GLY A 98 -18.14 9.58 9.30
CA GLY A 98 -17.56 8.66 10.28
C GLY A 98 -16.15 8.22 9.93
N THR A 99 -15.27 8.15 10.94
CA THR A 99 -13.95 7.53 10.85
C THR A 99 -13.73 6.65 12.07
N VAL A 100 -13.45 5.36 11.86
CA VAL A 100 -13.16 4.41 12.92
C VAL A 100 -11.66 4.26 13.08
N HIS A 101 -11.15 4.50 14.27
CA HIS A 101 -9.78 4.19 14.63
C HIS A 101 -9.70 2.76 15.15
N ILE A 102 -8.99 1.90 14.42
CA ILE A 102 -8.74 0.51 14.79
C ILE A 102 -7.28 0.33 15.19
N THR A 103 -7.02 -0.40 16.28
CA THR A 103 -5.68 -0.84 16.67
C THR A 103 -5.55 -2.32 16.32
N LEU A 104 -4.59 -2.69 15.47
CA LEU A 104 -4.44 -4.06 14.98
C LEU A 104 -3.66 -4.95 15.96
N ALA A 105 -3.77 -6.27 15.77
CA ALA A 105 -3.00 -7.26 16.52
C ALA A 105 -1.48 -7.25 16.23
N GLY A 106 -0.99 -6.43 15.28
CA GLY A 106 0.44 -6.39 14.95
C GLY A 106 0.78 -5.38 13.86
N THR A 107 2.00 -5.50 13.31
CA THR A 107 2.59 -4.54 12.36
C THR A 107 2.69 -5.07 10.93
N GLY A 108 2.04 -6.19 10.64
CA GLY A 108 2.16 -6.89 9.35
C GLY A 108 1.42 -6.24 8.18
N ILE A 109 0.48 -5.34 8.47
CA ILE A 109 -0.37 -4.60 7.52
C ILE A 109 0.15 -3.17 7.47
N ILE A 110 0.66 -2.74 6.31
CA ILE A 110 1.37 -1.46 6.19
C ILE A 110 0.49 -0.33 5.65
N ASN A 111 -0.55 -0.64 4.88
CA ASN A 111 -1.53 0.31 4.39
C ASN A 111 -2.90 -0.34 4.27
N LEU A 112 -3.95 0.47 4.29
CA LEU A 112 -5.32 0.07 3.96
C LEU A 112 -5.86 0.95 2.82
N TYR A 113 -6.88 0.47 2.14
CA TYR A 113 -7.62 1.19 1.11
C TYR A 113 -9.10 0.85 1.22
N VAL A 114 -9.98 1.86 1.31
CA VAL A 114 -11.43 1.61 1.33
C VAL A 114 -11.92 1.39 -0.09
N GLY A 115 -12.21 0.15 -0.43
CA GLY A 115 -12.47 -0.31 -1.80
C GLY A 115 -11.77 -1.64 -2.10
N LEU A 116 -11.62 -1.94 -3.39
CA LEU A 116 -11.02 -3.19 -3.86
C LEU A 116 -9.51 -3.04 -4.11
N ALA A 117 -8.77 -4.13 -3.92
CA ALA A 117 -7.34 -4.27 -4.14
C ALA A 117 -6.93 -3.97 -5.58
N ALA A 118 -7.83 -4.23 -6.55
CA ALA A 118 -7.60 -3.95 -7.96
C ALA A 118 -7.43 -2.44 -8.26
N ASP A 119 -8.04 -1.59 -7.45
CA ASP A 119 -8.04 -0.13 -7.62
C ASP A 119 -6.95 0.53 -6.76
N ALA A 120 -6.60 -0.11 -5.62
CA ALA A 120 -5.68 0.42 -4.63
C ALA A 120 -4.31 0.82 -5.21
N GLU A 121 -3.68 -0.02 -6.05
CA GLU A 121 -2.33 0.29 -6.59
C GLU A 121 -2.28 1.57 -7.44
N SER A 122 -3.37 1.90 -8.12
CA SER A 122 -3.46 3.11 -8.95
C SER A 122 -3.91 4.36 -8.20
N ASP A 123 -4.35 4.21 -6.95
CA ASP A 123 -4.99 5.25 -6.15
C ASP A 123 -4.23 5.52 -4.83
N GLU A 124 -2.92 5.71 -4.94
CA GLU A 124 -2.00 5.92 -3.80
C GLU A 124 -2.39 7.13 -2.93
N ALA A 125 -3.05 8.13 -3.50
CA ALA A 125 -3.52 9.30 -2.78
C ALA A 125 -4.57 8.98 -1.71
N ASN A 126 -5.31 7.87 -1.88
CA ASN A 126 -6.35 7.41 -0.95
C ASN A 126 -5.88 6.26 -0.05
N TRP A 127 -4.58 5.96 -0.02
CA TRP A 127 -4.04 5.00 0.93
C TRP A 127 -4.13 5.53 2.35
N LEU A 128 -4.67 4.69 3.23
CA LEU A 128 -4.65 4.92 4.67
C LEU A 128 -3.29 4.51 5.20
N ASN A 129 -2.64 5.45 5.89
CA ASN A 129 -1.35 5.23 6.53
C ASN A 129 -1.55 4.75 7.96
N TYR A 130 -0.62 3.94 8.44
CA TYR A 130 -0.68 3.44 9.81
C TYR A 130 -0.35 4.54 10.83
N THR A 131 -0.91 4.40 12.02
CA THR A 131 -0.42 5.01 13.27
C THR A 131 0.34 3.96 14.08
N GLU A 132 1.20 4.41 14.99
CA GLU A 132 1.80 3.51 15.98
C GLU A 132 0.99 3.60 17.27
N ASP A 133 0.50 2.46 17.72
CA ASP A 133 -0.29 2.32 18.94
C ASP A 133 0.48 1.44 19.94
N GLU A 134 0.33 1.72 21.23
CA GLU A 134 0.90 0.89 22.30
C GLU A 134 -0.21 0.09 22.98
N VAL A 135 -0.08 -1.23 22.99
CA VAL A 135 -1.00 -2.14 23.69
C VAL A 135 -0.31 -2.77 24.89
N THR A 136 -1.07 -2.99 25.97
CA THR A 136 -0.60 -3.69 27.17
C THR A 136 -1.41 -4.95 27.37
N TYR A 137 -0.73 -6.08 27.45
CA TYR A 137 -1.33 -7.39 27.66
C TYR A 137 -1.51 -7.72 29.14
N ASP A 138 -2.33 -8.72 29.44
CA ASP A 138 -2.64 -9.17 30.82
C ASP A 138 -1.40 -9.63 31.61
N ASP A 139 -0.34 -10.07 30.91
CA ASP A 139 0.93 -10.45 31.53
C ASP A 139 1.84 -9.24 31.86
N GLY A 140 1.38 -8.03 31.53
CA GLY A 140 2.08 -6.77 31.74
C GLY A 140 3.11 -6.42 30.66
N MET A 141 3.22 -7.22 29.61
CA MET A 141 4.05 -6.89 28.44
C MET A 141 3.39 -5.80 27.60
N THR A 142 4.20 -4.95 26.99
CA THR A 142 3.74 -3.95 26.03
C THR A 142 4.32 -4.20 24.65
N GLU A 143 3.52 -3.96 23.62
CA GLU A 143 3.95 -4.03 22.22
C GLU A 143 3.49 -2.78 21.46
N THR A 144 4.32 -2.36 20.51
CA THR A 144 3.92 -1.36 19.51
C THR A 144 3.31 -2.09 18.33
N VAL A 145 2.06 -1.78 18.04
CA VAL A 145 1.27 -2.32 16.93
C VAL A 145 0.83 -1.19 16.01
N TYR A 146 0.24 -1.53 14.87
CA TYR A 146 -0.26 -0.52 13.94
C TYR A 146 -1.74 -0.28 14.12
N GLY A 147 -2.12 1.00 14.09
CA GLY A 147 -3.50 1.46 14.03
C GLY A 147 -3.84 2.11 12.70
N PHE A 148 -5.12 2.27 12.40
CA PHE A 148 -5.60 2.92 11.18
C PHE A 148 -6.89 3.70 11.44
N ASP A 149 -6.95 4.89 10.84
CA ASP A 149 -8.19 5.68 10.73
C ASP A 149 -8.91 5.30 9.44
N VAL A 150 -9.98 4.50 9.56
CA VAL A 150 -10.74 3.95 8.42
C VAL A 150 -12.03 4.74 8.23
N PRO A 151 -12.25 5.39 7.07
CA PRO A 151 -13.54 5.99 6.72
C PRO A 151 -14.67 4.95 6.76
N VAL A 152 -15.80 5.32 7.36
CA VAL A 152 -16.96 4.43 7.52
C VAL A 152 -18.10 4.89 6.61
N PRO A 153 -18.31 4.27 5.44
CA PRO A 153 -19.36 4.67 4.52
C PRO A 153 -20.75 4.25 4.99
N VAL A 154 -20.83 3.19 5.79
CA VAL A 154 -22.09 2.61 6.28
C VAL A 154 -21.86 1.90 7.62
N LEU A 155 -22.85 1.99 8.52
CA LEU A 155 -22.88 1.24 9.78
C LEU A 155 -23.71 -0.02 9.61
N ASN A 156 -23.35 -1.06 10.37
CA ASN A 156 -24.09 -2.32 10.47
C ASN A 156 -24.18 -3.13 9.16
N GLU A 157 -23.47 -2.73 8.12
CA GLU A 157 -23.35 -3.42 6.83
C GLU A 157 -21.88 -3.67 6.48
N GLU A 158 -21.63 -4.68 5.65
CA GLU A 158 -20.28 -4.98 5.17
C GLU A 158 -19.89 -4.05 4.02
N TYR A 159 -18.63 -3.62 4.02
CA TYR A 159 -18.02 -2.89 2.91
C TYR A 159 -16.61 -3.40 2.62
N ASP A 160 -16.12 -3.09 1.42
CA ASP A 160 -14.81 -3.54 0.94
C ASP A 160 -13.68 -2.69 1.54
N VAL A 161 -12.67 -3.36 2.07
CA VAL A 161 -11.37 -2.77 2.41
C VAL A 161 -10.29 -3.69 1.91
N ALA A 162 -9.37 -3.14 1.13
CA ALA A 162 -8.15 -3.83 0.75
C ALA A 162 -7.05 -3.53 1.78
N LEU A 163 -6.27 -4.55 2.14
CA LEU A 163 -5.09 -4.39 2.97
C LEU A 163 -3.83 -4.65 2.17
N LEU A 164 -2.79 -3.87 2.43
CA LEU A 164 -1.45 -4.09 1.92
C LEU A 164 -0.60 -4.77 2.98
N GLY A 165 -0.23 -6.02 2.73
CA GLY A 165 0.70 -6.72 3.60
C GLY A 165 2.14 -6.23 3.40
N SER A 166 3.01 -6.44 4.39
CA SER A 166 4.45 -6.15 4.34
C SER A 166 5.24 -6.76 3.16
N LYS A 167 4.63 -7.70 2.43
CA LYS A 167 5.19 -8.28 1.18
C LYS A 167 4.84 -7.50 -0.08
N GLY A 168 4.09 -6.39 0.03
CA GLY A 168 3.69 -5.56 -1.10
C GLY A 168 2.59 -6.16 -1.95
N THR A 169 1.66 -6.90 -1.34
CA THR A 169 0.49 -7.48 -2.05
C THR A 169 -0.79 -6.99 -1.38
N TRP A 170 -1.73 -6.50 -2.19
CA TRP A 170 -3.08 -6.12 -1.77
C TRP A 170 -4.01 -7.34 -1.70
N TYR A 171 -4.87 -7.37 -0.68
CA TYR A 171 -5.88 -8.42 -0.47
C TYR A 171 -7.23 -7.79 -0.15
N ASP A 172 -8.27 -8.24 -0.84
CA ASP A 172 -9.65 -7.83 -0.59
C ASP A 172 -10.20 -8.48 0.69
N HIS A 173 -10.88 -7.68 1.50
CA HIS A 173 -11.59 -8.12 2.68
C HIS A 173 -12.94 -7.42 2.82
N LYS A 174 -13.91 -8.15 3.37
CA LYS A 174 -15.13 -7.52 3.90
C LYS A 174 -14.90 -7.12 5.35
N VAL A 175 -15.22 -5.88 5.66
CA VAL A 175 -15.22 -5.36 7.03
C VAL A 175 -16.60 -4.84 7.38
N LYS A 176 -16.91 -4.82 8.67
CA LYS A 176 -18.17 -4.30 9.20
C LYS A 176 -17.92 -3.52 10.48
N VAL A 177 -18.50 -2.33 10.54
CA VAL A 177 -18.54 -1.49 11.74
C VAL A 177 -19.94 -1.60 12.33
N THR A 178 -20.05 -2.24 13.50
CA THR A 178 -21.32 -2.42 14.20
C THR A 178 -21.45 -1.39 15.30
N TYR A 179 -22.52 -0.60 15.26
CA TYR A 179 -22.87 0.35 16.30
C TYR A 179 -24.20 -0.06 16.92
N GLU A 180 -24.19 -0.31 18.23
CA GLU A 180 -25.39 -0.57 19.03
C GLU A 180 -25.65 0.63 19.94
N ALA A 181 -26.83 1.24 19.79
CA ALA A 181 -27.26 2.31 20.70
C ALA A 181 -27.58 1.71 22.08
N ASN A 182 -26.91 2.21 23.12
CA ASN A 182 -27.15 1.84 24.52
C ASN A 182 -28.50 2.36 25.05
#